data_AF-A0A643ECP0-F1
#
_entry.id   AF-A0A643ECP0-F1
#
_cell.length_a   1.000
_cell.length_b   1.000
_cell.length_c   1.000
_cell.angle_alpha   90.00
_cell.angle_beta   90.00
_cell.angle_gamma   90.00
#
_symmetry.space_group_name_H-M   'P 1'
#
loop_
_entity.id
_entity.type
_entity.pdbx_description
1 polymer ?
#
loop_
_entity_poly.entity_id
_entity_poly.type
_entity_poly.pdbx_seq_one_letter_code
_entity_poly.pdbx_strand_id
1 'polypeptide(L)'
;MKIRRKTAVPRNAGAVLPMLACLAAQAAEGGFLEDAKTDLVLRNYYFNRDFRDHDAGKSLVDEWAQGFILKFSSGYTPGTVGVGLDAIGLFGVKLNSGRGTSNSELLPLHDDGRAADNYGRVGVAAKLRVSASELKIGEMLPDIPLLRYDDGRLLPQTFRGFAVVSRELPGLALQAGRFDAVSLRNSADMQDLSAWSAPTQKSDGFNYAGAEYRFNRERTQLGLWHGQLEDVYRQSYANLLHKQRVGDWTLGANLGLFVDRDDGAAHAGEIDSHTVYGLFSAGIGLHTFYLGLQKVGGDSGWQSVYGSSGRSMGNDMFNGNFTNADERSWQVRYDYDFVGLGWPGLIGMVRYGHGSNATTKVGSGGKEWERDVELGYTVQSGPLARLNVRLNHASNRRSFNSDFDQTRVVVSYPLSW
;
A
#
# COMPACT_ATOMS: atom_id res chain seq x y z
N MET A 1 31.19 -77.86 30.58
CA MET A 1 31.49 -77.75 29.13
C MET A 1 30.99 -76.38 28.64
N LYS A 2 31.88 -75.59 28.03
CA LYS A 2 31.74 -74.39 27.15
C LYS A 2 30.33 -73.78 26.93
N ILE A 3 30.04 -72.48 26.76
CA ILE A 3 30.75 -71.18 26.60
C ILE A 3 29.64 -70.09 26.36
N ARG A 4 29.86 -68.85 26.84
CA ARG A 4 29.33 -67.48 26.44
C ARG A 4 27.81 -67.17 26.45
N ARG A 5 27.29 -66.20 27.25
CA ARG A 5 27.34 -64.69 27.21
C ARG A 5 26.60 -64.10 25.99
N LYS A 6 25.48 -63.38 26.10
CA LYS A 6 25.19 -61.98 26.54
C LYS A 6 23.66 -61.75 26.29
N THR A 7 22.86 -60.85 26.87
CA THR A 7 23.01 -59.44 27.26
C THR A 7 21.75 -58.97 28.04
N ALA A 8 21.87 -57.83 28.71
CA ALA A 8 21.02 -57.31 29.78
C ALA A 8 19.66 -56.69 29.38
N VAL A 9 18.77 -56.60 30.38
CA VAL A 9 17.63 -55.66 30.45
C VAL A 9 17.69 -54.97 31.82
N PRO A 10 17.69 -53.64 31.91
CA PRO A 10 17.36 -52.97 33.15
C PRO A 10 16.00 -52.25 33.08
N ARG A 11 15.31 -52.30 34.22
CA ARG A 11 14.18 -51.47 34.63
C ARG A 11 14.51 -49.98 34.47
N ASN A 12 13.51 -49.16 34.12
CA ASN A 12 13.04 -48.04 34.95
C ASN A 12 11.86 -47.30 34.30
N ALA A 13 10.87 -46.99 35.12
CA ALA A 13 9.78 -46.07 34.84
C ALA A 13 10.15 -44.66 35.37
N GLY A 14 9.72 -43.60 34.67
CA GLY A 14 9.59 -42.25 35.23
C GLY A 14 10.29 -41.10 34.48
N ALA A 15 9.63 -39.92 34.54
CA ALA A 15 10.03 -38.55 34.13
C ALA A 15 9.82 -38.21 32.63
N VAL A 16 8.85 -37.40 32.19
CA VAL A 16 8.44 -36.00 32.54
C VAL A 16 9.54 -34.96 32.26
N LEU A 17 9.19 -34.00 31.38
CA LEU A 17 9.87 -32.74 31.02
C LEU A 17 10.84 -32.19 32.09
N PRO A 18 12.01 -31.66 31.67
CA PRO A 18 12.06 -30.21 31.40
C PRO A 18 13.10 -29.75 30.37
N MET A 19 12.79 -28.72 29.59
CA MET A 19 13.79 -27.77 29.08
C MET A 19 13.17 -26.37 29.05
N LEU A 20 12.84 -25.90 30.24
CA LEU A 20 12.54 -24.52 30.60
C LEU A 20 13.54 -24.15 31.70
N ALA A 21 14.77 -23.80 31.30
CA ALA A 21 15.73 -23.12 32.17
C ALA A 21 16.99 -22.82 31.37
N CYS A 22 17.11 -21.57 30.91
CA CYS A 22 18.33 -20.75 30.89
C CYS A 22 18.18 -19.60 29.87
N LEU A 23 17.28 -18.67 30.17
CA LEU A 23 17.45 -17.28 29.76
C LEU A 23 17.65 -16.49 31.04
N ALA A 24 18.92 -16.36 31.42
CA ALA A 24 19.32 -15.43 32.46
C ALA A 24 18.86 -14.04 32.03
N ALA A 25 18.02 -13.44 32.86
CA ALA A 25 17.56 -12.07 32.75
C ALA A 25 18.78 -11.13 32.72
N GLN A 26 19.21 -10.74 31.53
CA GLN A 26 19.80 -9.44 31.35
C GLN A 26 18.63 -8.48 31.25
N ALA A 27 18.52 -7.58 32.24
CA ALA A 27 17.65 -6.41 32.17
C ALA A 27 18.20 -5.50 31.07
N ALA A 28 17.94 -5.86 29.81
CA ALA A 28 17.95 -4.93 28.71
C ALA A 28 16.64 -4.13 28.78
N GLU A 29 16.70 -2.81 28.64
CA GLU A 29 15.49 -2.03 28.37
C GLU A 29 14.90 -2.53 27.04
N GLY A 30 13.65 -3.00 27.09
CA GLY A 30 12.95 -3.58 25.94
C GLY A 30 13.11 -5.10 25.79
N GLY A 31 12.26 -5.69 24.96
CA GLY A 31 12.15 -7.13 24.84
C GLY A 31 10.95 -7.58 24.00
N PHE A 32 10.84 -8.88 23.75
CA PHE A 32 9.84 -9.44 22.83
C PHE A 32 8.40 -9.08 23.25
N LEU A 33 8.10 -9.09 24.55
CA LEU A 33 6.79 -8.74 25.09
C LEU A 33 6.75 -7.28 25.57
N GLU A 34 7.86 -6.79 26.09
CA GLU A 34 8.01 -5.47 26.69
C GLU A 34 7.81 -4.34 25.67
N ASP A 35 8.28 -4.53 24.44
CA ASP A 35 8.08 -3.59 23.33
C ASP A 35 6.96 -4.03 22.37
N ALA A 36 6.14 -5.01 22.77
CA ALA A 36 5.03 -5.45 21.95
C ALA A 36 3.94 -4.37 21.89
N LYS A 37 3.31 -4.24 20.72
CA LYS A 37 2.20 -3.33 20.47
C LYS A 37 1.10 -4.04 19.71
N THR A 38 -0.14 -3.76 20.10
CA THR A 38 -1.33 -4.25 19.41
C THR A 38 -2.18 -3.07 18.96
N ASP A 39 -2.45 -3.00 17.66
CA ASP A 39 -3.34 -2.01 17.06
C ASP A 39 -4.54 -2.71 16.42
N LEU A 40 -5.76 -2.32 16.80
CA LEU A 40 -7.00 -2.75 16.15
C LEU A 40 -7.66 -1.52 15.51
N VAL A 41 -7.86 -1.56 14.20
CA VAL A 41 -8.66 -0.57 13.49
C VAL A 41 -10.02 -1.17 13.14
N LEU A 42 -11.08 -0.55 13.67
CA LEU A 42 -12.45 -0.78 13.20
C LEU A 42 -12.69 0.17 12.03
N ARG A 43 -13.06 -0.34 10.86
CA ARG A 43 -13.31 0.46 9.65
C ARG A 43 -14.70 0.17 9.08
N ASN A 44 -15.64 1.08 9.27
CA ASN A 44 -16.93 1.04 8.62
C ASN A 44 -16.85 1.81 7.29
N TYR A 45 -17.23 1.19 6.18
CA TYR A 45 -16.98 1.73 4.84
C TYR A 45 -18.21 1.61 3.94
N TYR A 46 -18.84 2.74 3.67
CA TYR A 46 -19.86 2.88 2.63
C TYR A 46 -19.22 3.37 1.33
N PHE A 47 -19.55 2.71 0.22
CA PHE A 47 -19.05 3.03 -1.11
C PHE A 47 -20.21 3.05 -2.10
N ASN A 48 -20.28 4.13 -2.88
CA ASN A 48 -21.23 4.31 -3.95
C ASN A 48 -20.52 4.80 -5.21
N ARG A 49 -20.83 4.22 -6.37
CA ARG A 49 -20.40 4.68 -7.68
C ARG A 49 -21.56 4.61 -8.67
N ASP A 50 -21.93 5.77 -9.20
CA ASP A 50 -23.03 6.00 -10.14
C ASP A 50 -22.44 6.23 -11.54
N PHE A 51 -22.67 5.29 -12.46
CA PHE A 51 -22.19 5.38 -13.84
C PHE A 51 -23.12 6.26 -14.66
N ARG A 52 -22.54 7.20 -15.42
CA ARG A 52 -23.29 8.23 -16.14
C ARG A 52 -23.59 7.87 -17.59
N ASP A 53 -22.96 6.82 -18.13
CA ASP A 53 -23.14 6.42 -19.51
C ASP A 53 -24.46 5.67 -19.72
N HIS A 54 -25.19 6.02 -20.78
CA HIS A 54 -26.47 5.40 -21.12
C HIS A 54 -26.38 3.88 -21.32
N ASP A 55 -25.25 3.39 -21.83
CA ASP A 55 -25.03 1.98 -22.18
C ASP A 55 -24.05 1.27 -21.22
N ALA A 56 -23.83 1.82 -20.01
CA ALA A 56 -22.97 1.18 -19.03
C ALA A 56 -23.51 -0.21 -18.67
N GLY A 57 -22.66 -1.24 -18.76
CA GLY A 57 -23.02 -2.62 -18.37
C GLY A 57 -23.44 -2.77 -16.90
N LYS A 58 -23.21 -1.73 -16.09
CA LYS A 58 -23.70 -1.57 -14.73
C LYS A 58 -23.98 -0.10 -14.45
N SER A 59 -25.21 0.24 -14.06
CA SER A 59 -25.58 1.63 -13.74
C SER A 59 -25.10 2.06 -12.34
N LEU A 60 -25.03 1.14 -11.38
CA LEU A 60 -24.75 1.45 -9.97
C LEU A 60 -23.88 0.40 -9.30
N VAL A 61 -22.93 0.85 -8.50
CA VAL A 61 -22.24 0.06 -7.46
C VAL A 61 -22.53 0.71 -6.11
N ASP A 62 -23.07 -0.06 -5.17
CA ASP A 62 -23.48 0.43 -3.85
C ASP A 62 -23.27 -0.69 -2.83
N GLU A 63 -22.25 -0.53 -1.99
CA GLU A 63 -21.86 -1.53 -0.98
C GLU A 63 -21.49 -0.86 0.35
N TRP A 64 -21.80 -1.57 1.44
CA TRP A 64 -21.47 -1.17 2.80
C TRP A 64 -20.87 -2.36 3.54
N ALA A 65 -19.74 -2.16 4.21
CA ALA A 65 -19.06 -3.23 4.94
C ALA A 65 -18.38 -2.73 6.21
N GLN A 66 -18.13 -3.67 7.13
CA GLN A 66 -17.36 -3.48 8.36
C GLN A 66 -16.06 -4.28 8.29
N GLY A 67 -14.93 -3.61 8.47
CA GLY A 67 -13.60 -4.19 8.50
C GLY A 67 -12.99 -4.17 9.90
N PHE A 68 -12.17 -5.17 10.18
CA PHE A 68 -11.36 -5.32 11.38
C PHE A 68 -9.93 -5.60 10.94
N ILE A 69 -9.01 -4.68 11.27
CA ILE A 69 -7.59 -4.80 10.94
C ILE A 69 -6.83 -4.84 12.25
N LEU A 70 -6.42 -6.04 12.65
CA LEU A 70 -5.60 -6.29 13.83
C LEU A 70 -4.14 -6.40 13.41
N LYS A 71 -3.27 -5.57 13.98
CA LYS A 71 -1.82 -5.66 13.84
C LYS A 71 -1.22 -5.96 15.20
N PHE A 72 -0.48 -7.05 15.27
CA PHE A 72 0.33 -7.39 16.43
C PHE A 72 1.80 -7.31 16.01
N SER A 73 2.60 -6.57 16.77
CA SER A 73 4.03 -6.45 16.51
C SER A 73 4.77 -6.65 17.82
N SER A 74 5.52 -7.75 17.94
CA SER A 74 6.37 -7.97 19.11
C SER A 74 7.51 -6.95 19.17
N GLY A 75 8.19 -6.87 20.31
CA GLY A 75 9.55 -6.33 20.34
C GLY A 75 10.56 -7.28 19.70
N TYR A 76 11.84 -7.02 19.97
CA TYR A 76 12.95 -7.91 19.61
C TYR A 76 13.52 -8.54 20.87
N THR A 77 13.90 -9.82 20.82
CA THR A 77 14.67 -10.43 21.91
C THR A 77 16.00 -9.67 22.12
N PRO A 78 16.46 -9.51 23.37
CA PRO A 78 17.77 -8.90 23.63
C PRO A 78 18.91 -9.77 23.07
N GLY A 79 19.99 -9.13 22.64
CA GLY A 79 21.18 -9.78 22.07
C GLY A 79 21.64 -9.17 20.75
N THR A 80 22.77 -9.67 20.23
CA THR A 80 23.33 -9.21 18.94
C THR A 80 22.40 -9.47 17.75
N VAL A 81 21.70 -10.61 17.80
CA VAL A 81 20.64 -10.95 16.85
C VAL A 81 19.31 -10.89 17.60
N GLY A 82 18.55 -9.82 17.37
CA GLY A 82 17.20 -9.70 17.89
C GLY A 82 16.22 -10.47 17.01
N VAL A 83 15.36 -11.27 17.63
CA VAL A 83 14.28 -12.02 16.96
C VAL A 83 12.94 -11.44 17.38
N GLY A 84 12.03 -11.29 16.44
CA GLY A 84 10.66 -10.85 16.68
C GLY A 84 9.66 -11.51 15.73
N LEU A 85 8.39 -11.22 15.96
CA LEU A 85 7.26 -11.68 15.17
C LEU A 85 6.25 -10.54 14.98
N ASP A 86 5.81 -10.38 13.74
CA ASP A 86 4.64 -9.56 13.39
C ASP A 86 3.50 -10.49 12.95
N ALA A 87 2.26 -10.11 13.26
CA ALA A 87 1.06 -10.75 12.74
C ALA A 87 0.02 -9.71 12.33
N ILE A 88 -0.75 -10.02 11.29
CA ILE A 88 -1.86 -9.20 10.82
C ILE A 88 -3.11 -10.07 10.66
N GLY A 89 -4.19 -9.71 11.35
CA GLY A 89 -5.50 -10.33 11.23
C GLY A 89 -6.45 -9.40 10.49
N LEU A 90 -7.04 -9.89 9.41
CA LEU A 90 -7.92 -9.13 8.54
C LEU A 90 -9.27 -9.83 8.46
N PHE A 91 -10.36 -9.11 8.75
CA PHE A 91 -11.71 -9.65 8.63
C PHE A 91 -12.68 -8.58 8.16
N GLY A 92 -13.48 -8.90 7.15
CA GLY A 92 -14.47 -8.03 6.54
C GLY A 92 -15.85 -8.68 6.55
N VAL A 93 -16.87 -7.92 6.90
CA VAL A 93 -18.27 -8.35 6.97
C VAL A 93 -19.13 -7.44 6.12
N LYS A 94 -19.95 -8.04 5.26
CA LYS A 94 -20.95 -7.35 4.45
C LYS A 94 -22.07 -6.81 5.33
N LEU A 95 -22.42 -5.53 5.13
CA LEU A 95 -23.61 -4.91 5.72
C LEU A 95 -24.69 -4.67 4.66
N ASN A 96 -24.30 -4.18 3.47
CA ASN A 96 -25.18 -4.01 2.31
C ASN A 96 -24.44 -4.37 1.02
N SER A 97 -25.13 -5.09 0.13
CA SER A 97 -24.76 -5.25 -1.29
C SER A 97 -25.91 -5.95 -2.01
N GLY A 98 -26.50 -5.26 -2.98
CA GLY A 98 -27.63 -5.73 -3.78
C GLY A 98 -27.21 -6.59 -4.98
N ARG A 99 -28.13 -7.41 -5.49
CA ARG A 99 -27.91 -8.16 -6.73
C ARG A 99 -27.77 -7.16 -7.88
N GLY A 100 -26.63 -7.14 -8.54
CA GLY A 100 -26.33 -6.18 -9.60
C GLY A 100 -25.81 -4.83 -9.12
N THR A 101 -25.53 -4.63 -7.82
CA THR A 101 -24.88 -3.41 -7.28
C THR A 101 -23.56 -3.70 -6.53
N SER A 102 -23.04 -4.92 -6.61
CA SER A 102 -21.76 -5.35 -6.04
C SER A 102 -20.53 -4.76 -6.79
N ASN A 103 -19.31 -5.24 -6.54
CA ASN A 103 -18.09 -4.86 -7.28
C ASN A 103 -17.52 -3.47 -6.92
N SER A 104 -17.65 -3.06 -5.66
CA SER A 104 -16.92 -1.89 -5.12
C SER A 104 -15.46 -2.22 -4.77
N GLU A 105 -15.13 -3.51 -4.73
CA GLU A 105 -13.91 -4.07 -4.15
C GLU A 105 -13.80 -3.91 -2.63
N LEU A 106 -14.92 -3.71 -1.92
CA LEU A 106 -14.97 -3.89 -0.47
C LEU A 106 -15.00 -5.39 -0.07
N LEU A 107 -15.58 -6.23 -0.92
CA LEU A 107 -15.85 -7.65 -0.69
C LEU A 107 -15.45 -8.47 -1.94
N PRO A 108 -15.01 -9.74 -1.78
CA PRO A 108 -14.86 -10.65 -2.90
C PRO A 108 -16.21 -10.97 -3.53
N LEU A 109 -16.18 -11.36 -4.81
CA LEU A 109 -17.36 -11.80 -5.56
C LEU A 109 -17.29 -13.31 -5.78
N HIS A 110 -18.44 -13.97 -5.64
CA HIS A 110 -18.64 -15.33 -6.14
C HIS A 110 -18.78 -15.33 -7.68
N ASP A 111 -18.70 -16.50 -8.30
CA ASP A 111 -18.80 -16.68 -9.76
C ASP A 111 -20.12 -16.14 -10.35
N ASP A 112 -21.20 -16.10 -9.55
CA ASP A 112 -22.50 -15.57 -9.94
C ASP A 112 -22.62 -14.03 -9.81
N GLY A 113 -21.52 -13.36 -9.41
CA GLY A 113 -21.43 -11.91 -9.20
C GLY A 113 -21.96 -11.41 -7.86
N ARG A 114 -22.38 -12.32 -6.96
CA ARG A 114 -22.81 -11.97 -5.60
C ARG A 114 -21.60 -11.68 -4.72
N ALA A 115 -21.64 -10.57 -3.97
CA ALA A 115 -20.64 -10.29 -2.94
C ALA A 115 -20.75 -11.27 -1.77
N ALA A 116 -19.61 -11.80 -1.32
CA ALA A 116 -19.53 -12.68 -0.16
C ALA A 116 -20.06 -11.99 1.11
N ASP A 117 -20.65 -12.77 2.00
CA ASP A 117 -21.18 -12.24 3.26
C ASP A 117 -20.07 -11.82 4.24
N ASN A 118 -18.90 -12.46 4.15
CA ASN A 118 -17.68 -12.10 4.87
C ASN A 118 -16.44 -12.69 4.19
N TYR A 119 -15.26 -12.21 4.57
CA TYR A 119 -13.96 -12.77 4.18
C TYR A 119 -12.89 -12.35 5.18
N GLY A 120 -11.75 -13.06 5.19
CA GLY A 120 -10.66 -12.69 6.06
C GLY A 120 -9.45 -13.61 5.92
N ARG A 121 -8.34 -13.17 6.51
CA ARG A 121 -7.08 -13.91 6.52
C ARG A 121 -6.23 -13.51 7.73
N VAL A 122 -5.24 -14.34 8.04
CA VAL A 122 -4.20 -14.02 9.02
C VAL A 122 -2.83 -14.21 8.35
N GLY A 123 -2.00 -13.19 8.46
CA GLY A 123 -0.62 -13.18 8.01
C GLY A 123 0.36 -13.13 9.18
N VAL A 124 1.52 -13.75 9.02
CA VAL A 124 2.60 -13.76 10.02
C VAL A 124 3.93 -13.46 9.34
N ALA A 125 4.80 -12.70 10.00
CA ALA A 125 6.18 -12.48 9.57
C ALA A 125 7.16 -12.61 10.73
N ALA A 126 8.18 -13.44 10.54
CA ALA A 126 9.35 -13.41 11.38
C ALA A 126 10.20 -12.19 11.03
N LYS A 127 10.75 -11.52 12.04
CA LYS A 127 11.66 -10.38 11.88
C LYS A 127 12.96 -10.61 12.65
N LEU A 128 14.08 -10.30 12.01
CA LEU A 128 15.43 -10.43 12.55
C LEU A 128 16.12 -9.08 12.45
N ARG A 129 16.79 -8.66 13.52
CA ARG A 129 17.54 -7.40 13.56
C ARG A 129 18.97 -7.64 14.03
N VAL A 130 19.93 -7.10 13.28
CA VAL A 130 21.35 -7.06 13.64
C VAL A 130 21.86 -5.66 13.36
N SER A 131 22.46 -4.99 14.34
CA SER A 131 22.85 -3.58 14.23
C SER A 131 21.66 -2.69 13.80
N ALA A 132 21.80 -1.92 12.71
CA ALA A 132 20.79 -1.07 12.10
C ALA A 132 20.17 -1.72 10.84
N SER A 133 20.27 -3.04 10.73
CA SER A 133 19.74 -3.85 9.63
C SER A 133 18.64 -4.79 10.10
N GLU A 134 17.54 -4.82 9.36
CA GLU A 134 16.34 -5.60 9.66
C GLU A 134 15.96 -6.46 8.44
N LEU A 135 15.68 -7.74 8.68
CA LEU A 135 15.12 -8.68 7.72
C LEU A 135 13.75 -9.13 8.21
N LYS A 136 12.76 -9.10 7.32
CA LYS A 136 11.43 -9.70 7.56
C LYS A 136 11.18 -10.79 6.54
N ILE A 137 10.67 -11.93 6.99
CA ILE A 137 10.26 -13.05 6.14
C ILE A 137 8.85 -13.44 6.57
N GLY A 138 7.90 -13.27 5.67
CA GLY A 138 6.49 -13.45 6.05
C GLY A 138 5.53 -12.82 5.08
N GLU A 139 4.34 -12.60 5.59
CA GLU A 139 3.39 -11.70 4.99
C GLU A 139 3.53 -10.29 5.59
N MET A 140 3.57 -9.28 4.72
CA MET A 140 3.78 -7.90 5.12
C MET A 140 3.10 -6.91 4.16
N LEU A 141 3.17 -5.63 4.53
CA LEU A 141 2.63 -4.51 3.77
C LEU A 141 3.81 -3.71 3.16
N PRO A 142 4.35 -4.08 1.99
CA PRO A 142 5.42 -3.32 1.36
C PRO A 142 4.95 -1.93 0.96
N ASP A 143 5.70 -0.91 1.38
CA ASP A 143 5.42 0.49 1.09
C ASP A 143 6.66 1.20 0.52
N ILE A 144 7.16 0.65 -0.59
CA ILE A 144 8.32 1.16 -1.32
C ILE A 144 7.85 1.84 -2.63
N PRO A 145 8.64 2.75 -3.23
CA PRO A 145 8.19 3.47 -4.42
C PRO A 145 7.76 2.59 -5.61
N LEU A 146 8.37 1.41 -5.78
CA LEU A 146 8.06 0.47 -6.86
C LEU A 146 6.91 -0.50 -6.53
N LEU A 147 6.53 -0.63 -5.26
CA LEU A 147 5.51 -1.55 -4.79
C LEU A 147 4.80 -0.96 -3.57
N ARG A 148 3.69 -0.28 -3.84
CA ARG A 148 2.85 0.40 -2.86
C ARG A 148 1.64 -0.47 -2.58
N TYR A 149 1.60 -1.16 -1.43
CA TYR A 149 0.42 -1.92 -1.03
C TYR A 149 -0.83 -1.03 -1.04
N ASP A 150 -1.95 -1.51 -1.58
CA ASP A 150 -3.20 -0.74 -1.59
C ASP A 150 -4.01 -0.90 -0.29
N ASP A 151 -4.51 0.19 0.25
CA ASP A 151 -5.45 0.22 1.40
C ASP A 151 -6.62 1.18 1.12
N GLY A 152 -7.01 1.28 -0.15
CA GLY A 152 -8.05 2.20 -0.64
C GLY A 152 -9.49 1.70 -0.43
N ARG A 153 -9.66 0.51 0.18
CA ARG A 153 -10.95 -0.20 0.39
C ARG A 153 -11.07 -0.70 1.83
N LEU A 154 -11.75 -1.84 2.04
CA LEU A 154 -12.09 -2.32 3.38
C LEU A 154 -10.87 -2.85 4.14
N LEU A 155 -10.09 -3.73 3.50
CA LEU A 155 -8.90 -4.37 4.08
C LEU A 155 -7.68 -4.08 3.17
N PRO A 156 -6.45 -4.07 3.73
CA PRO A 156 -5.25 -3.81 2.96
C PRO A 156 -4.87 -5.00 2.09
N GLN A 157 -4.31 -4.71 0.91
CA GLN A 157 -3.53 -5.65 0.13
C GLN A 157 -2.28 -6.07 0.91
N THR A 158 -1.93 -7.37 0.88
CA THR A 158 -0.73 -7.90 1.54
C THR A 158 0.11 -8.70 0.57
N PHE A 159 1.40 -8.88 0.90
CA PHE A 159 2.35 -9.62 0.07
C PHE A 159 3.11 -10.63 0.92
N ARG A 160 3.36 -11.82 0.35
CA ARG A 160 4.23 -12.86 0.90
C ARG A 160 5.62 -12.73 0.28
N GLY A 161 6.64 -12.80 1.12
CA GLY A 161 8.04 -12.81 0.67
C GLY A 161 9.01 -12.43 1.77
N PHE A 162 10.08 -11.74 1.39
CA PHE A 162 11.04 -11.16 2.32
C PHE A 162 11.45 -9.73 1.93
N ALA A 163 11.80 -8.94 2.95
CA ALA A 163 12.30 -7.58 2.79
C ALA A 163 13.44 -7.33 3.76
N VAL A 164 14.50 -6.69 3.28
CA VAL A 164 15.65 -6.23 4.04
C VAL A 164 15.71 -4.72 3.99
N VAL A 165 15.98 -4.09 5.14
CA VAL A 165 16.28 -2.67 5.26
C VAL A 165 17.54 -2.52 6.08
N SER A 166 18.55 -1.82 5.55
CA SER A 166 19.82 -1.55 6.21
C SER A 166 20.08 -0.06 6.30
N ARG A 167 20.42 0.42 7.51
CA ARG A 167 20.73 1.84 7.81
C ARG A 167 22.06 2.00 8.54
N GLU A 168 23.06 1.21 8.16
CA GLU A 168 24.37 1.23 8.82
C GLU A 168 25.14 2.55 8.60
N LEU A 169 24.85 3.28 7.52
CA LEU A 169 25.48 4.55 7.19
C LEU A 169 24.52 5.73 7.45
N PRO A 170 24.96 6.79 8.15
CA PRO A 170 24.10 7.94 8.45
C PRO A 170 23.48 8.56 7.20
N GLY A 171 22.17 8.75 7.23
CA GLY A 171 21.39 9.32 6.13
C GLY A 171 21.08 8.35 4.98
N LEU A 172 21.70 7.17 4.91
CA LEU A 172 21.48 6.19 3.85
C LEU A 172 20.61 5.02 4.35
N ALA A 173 19.55 4.73 3.61
CA ALA A 173 18.75 3.51 3.76
C ALA A 173 18.86 2.66 2.49
N LEU A 174 19.42 1.46 2.61
CA LEU A 174 19.45 0.46 1.55
C LEU A 174 18.31 -0.54 1.79
N GLN A 175 17.59 -0.90 0.73
CA GLN A 175 16.48 -1.83 0.80
C GLN A 175 16.57 -2.84 -0.33
N ALA A 176 16.21 -4.10 -0.06
CA ALA A 176 16.09 -5.14 -1.08
C ALA A 176 15.08 -6.19 -0.64
N GLY A 177 14.50 -6.94 -1.58
CA GLY A 177 13.56 -7.99 -1.24
C GLY A 177 12.99 -8.70 -2.45
N ARG A 178 12.19 -9.72 -2.16
CA ARG A 178 11.38 -10.46 -3.14
C ARG A 178 10.01 -10.74 -2.56
N PHE A 179 8.97 -10.53 -3.36
CA PHE A 179 7.60 -10.98 -3.06
C PHE A 179 7.13 -11.98 -4.12
N ASP A 180 6.64 -13.13 -3.68
CA ASP A 180 6.26 -14.26 -4.53
C ASP A 180 4.75 -14.51 -4.57
N ALA A 181 3.98 -13.95 -3.63
CA ALA A 181 2.52 -13.96 -3.69
C ALA A 181 1.90 -12.64 -3.19
N VAL A 182 0.69 -12.38 -3.64
CA VAL A 182 -0.11 -11.21 -3.27
C VAL A 182 -1.54 -11.62 -2.90
N SER A 183 -2.08 -11.03 -1.84
CA SER A 183 -3.51 -11.06 -1.52
C SER A 183 -4.08 -9.68 -1.84
N LEU A 184 -4.97 -9.62 -2.81
CA LEU A 184 -5.64 -8.37 -3.21
C LEU A 184 -6.51 -7.82 -2.07
N ARG A 185 -6.77 -6.51 -2.09
CA ARG A 185 -7.57 -5.80 -1.07
C ARG A 185 -8.99 -6.34 -0.88
N ASN A 186 -9.51 -7.04 -1.88
CA ASN A 186 -10.85 -7.64 -1.93
C ASN A 186 -10.81 -9.17 -2.01
N SER A 187 -9.71 -9.80 -1.55
CA SER A 187 -9.53 -11.26 -1.54
C SER A 187 -9.04 -11.74 -0.17
N ALA A 188 -9.43 -12.96 0.20
CA ALA A 188 -8.83 -13.66 1.33
C ALA A 188 -7.60 -14.50 0.93
N ASP A 189 -7.45 -14.77 -0.37
CA ASP A 189 -6.51 -15.75 -0.91
C ASP A 189 -5.25 -15.08 -1.48
N MET A 190 -4.13 -15.78 -1.34
CA MET A 190 -2.88 -15.44 -2.01
C MET A 190 -2.87 -15.99 -3.44
N GLN A 191 -2.30 -15.23 -4.35
CA GLN A 191 -2.11 -15.59 -5.76
C GLN A 191 -0.75 -15.10 -6.25
N ASP A 192 -0.28 -15.64 -7.37
CA ASP A 192 0.91 -15.14 -8.06
C ASP A 192 0.71 -13.68 -8.49
N LEU A 193 1.83 -12.95 -8.57
CA LEU A 193 1.83 -11.55 -8.98
C LEU A 193 1.55 -11.45 -10.48
N SER A 194 1.06 -10.29 -10.91
CA SER A 194 0.91 -9.89 -12.31
C SER A 194 1.07 -8.38 -12.43
N ALA A 195 1.16 -7.84 -13.64
CA ALA A 195 1.16 -6.39 -13.87
C ALA A 195 -0.26 -5.86 -14.10
N TRP A 196 -0.52 -4.59 -13.74
CA TRP A 196 -1.78 -3.92 -14.07
C TRP A 196 -2.09 -3.89 -15.57
N SER A 197 -1.05 -3.85 -16.41
CA SER A 197 -1.16 -3.88 -17.88
C SER A 197 -1.64 -5.24 -18.42
N ALA A 198 -1.40 -6.33 -17.69
CA ALA A 198 -1.81 -7.69 -18.06
C ALA A 198 -2.15 -8.55 -16.81
N PRO A 199 -3.28 -8.30 -16.12
CA PRO A 199 -3.57 -8.91 -14.81
C PRO A 199 -3.67 -10.44 -14.78
N THR A 200 -3.95 -11.06 -15.94
CA THR A 200 -4.06 -12.51 -16.09
C THR A 200 -2.70 -13.19 -16.26
N GLN A 201 -1.68 -12.48 -16.74
CA GLN A 201 -0.33 -13.00 -16.98
C GLN A 201 0.46 -13.00 -15.68
N LYS A 202 0.75 -14.20 -15.17
CA LYS A 202 1.38 -14.38 -13.86
C LYS A 202 2.90 -14.33 -13.94
N SER A 203 3.51 -13.98 -12.82
CA SER A 203 4.94 -13.93 -12.59
C SER A 203 5.26 -14.63 -11.28
N ASP A 204 6.38 -15.36 -11.25
CA ASP A 204 6.86 -16.08 -10.07
C ASP A 204 7.32 -15.16 -8.94
N GLY A 205 7.51 -13.86 -9.22
CA GLY A 205 7.76 -12.89 -8.17
C GLY A 205 8.26 -11.52 -8.62
N PHE A 206 8.25 -10.62 -7.66
CA PHE A 206 8.75 -9.25 -7.78
C PHE A 206 10.02 -9.09 -6.94
N ASN A 207 11.16 -8.91 -7.59
CA ASN A 207 12.45 -8.58 -6.96
C ASN A 207 12.65 -7.07 -6.94
N TYR A 208 13.30 -6.54 -5.91
CA TYR A 208 13.69 -5.13 -5.89
C TYR A 208 14.97 -4.87 -5.09
N ALA A 209 15.62 -3.77 -5.44
CA ALA A 209 16.65 -3.13 -4.64
C ALA A 209 16.52 -1.59 -4.75
N GLY A 210 16.88 -0.87 -3.70
CA GLY A 210 16.84 0.58 -3.70
C GLY A 210 17.68 1.22 -2.62
N ALA A 211 17.98 2.50 -2.81
CA ALA A 211 18.74 3.33 -1.90
C ALA A 211 18.05 4.69 -1.76
N GLU A 212 17.89 5.14 -0.52
CA GLU A 212 17.43 6.48 -0.20
C GLU A 212 18.49 7.20 0.62
N TYR A 213 18.93 8.37 0.16
CA TYR A 213 19.90 9.19 0.87
C TYR A 213 19.29 10.54 1.26
N ARG A 214 19.19 10.78 2.55
CA ARG A 214 18.65 12.01 3.13
C ARG A 214 19.76 12.88 3.69
N PHE A 215 19.74 14.15 3.34
CA PHE A 215 20.77 15.12 3.66
C PHE A 215 20.18 16.53 3.74
N ASN A 216 21.05 17.54 3.86
CA ASN A 216 20.66 18.95 3.93
C ASN A 216 19.70 19.23 5.10
N ARG A 217 20.06 18.75 6.30
CA ARG A 217 19.24 18.85 7.52
C ARG A 217 17.83 18.29 7.32
N GLU A 218 17.75 17.07 6.81
CA GLU A 218 16.50 16.34 6.51
C GLU A 218 15.61 16.98 5.42
N ARG A 219 16.05 18.05 4.75
CA ARG A 219 15.24 18.77 3.76
C ARG A 219 15.24 18.12 2.39
N THR A 220 16.29 17.37 2.06
CA THR A 220 16.49 16.80 0.72
C THR A 220 16.71 15.30 0.81
N GLN A 221 16.01 14.54 -0.03
CA GLN A 221 16.19 13.10 -0.17
C GLN A 221 16.31 12.74 -1.64
N LEU A 222 17.34 11.95 -1.97
CA LEU A 222 17.47 11.28 -3.26
C LEU A 222 17.10 9.82 -3.10
N GLY A 223 16.38 9.26 -4.07
CA GLY A 223 16.03 7.85 -4.14
C GLY A 223 16.41 7.24 -5.48
N LEU A 224 17.02 6.06 -5.48
CA LEU A 224 17.25 5.25 -6.67
C LEU A 224 16.74 3.84 -6.39
N TRP A 225 15.93 3.32 -7.30
CA TRP A 225 15.25 2.04 -7.14
C TRP A 225 15.25 1.26 -8.44
N HIS A 226 15.37 -0.05 -8.32
CA HIS A 226 15.23 -0.99 -9.43
C HIS A 226 14.34 -2.15 -8.99
N GLY A 227 13.39 -2.52 -9.84
CA GLY A 227 12.46 -3.60 -9.60
C GLY A 227 12.29 -4.45 -10.85
N GLN A 228 11.94 -5.71 -10.65
CA GLN A 228 11.70 -6.69 -11.70
C GLN A 228 10.50 -7.53 -11.28
N LEU A 229 9.42 -7.47 -12.05
CA LEU A 229 8.40 -8.50 -12.05
C LEU A 229 8.84 -9.53 -13.09
N GLU A 230 9.31 -10.68 -12.63
CA GLU A 230 9.98 -11.69 -13.47
C GLU A 230 9.14 -12.06 -14.68
N ASP A 231 9.78 -12.08 -15.85
CA ASP A 231 9.18 -12.41 -17.15
C ASP A 231 8.03 -11.48 -17.59
N VAL A 232 7.88 -10.32 -16.94
CA VAL A 232 6.87 -9.31 -17.29
C VAL A 232 7.51 -7.95 -17.55
N TYR A 233 8.14 -7.33 -16.55
CA TYR A 233 8.78 -6.02 -16.71
C TYR A 233 9.95 -5.79 -15.74
N ARG A 234 10.90 -4.94 -16.13
CA ARG A 234 11.83 -4.28 -15.20
C ARG A 234 11.60 -2.78 -15.20
N GLN A 235 11.64 -2.19 -14.02
CA GLN A 235 11.40 -0.76 -13.78
C GLN A 235 12.57 -0.16 -13.01
N SER A 236 13.08 0.97 -13.49
CA SER A 236 14.05 1.79 -12.77
C SER A 236 13.41 3.12 -12.40
N TYR A 237 13.70 3.61 -11.20
CA TYR A 237 13.08 4.82 -10.66
C TYR A 237 14.09 5.71 -9.97
N ALA A 238 14.06 7.00 -10.29
CA ALA A 238 14.81 8.04 -9.61
C ALA A 238 13.87 9.06 -8.99
N ASN A 239 14.18 9.49 -7.77
CA ASN A 239 13.38 10.44 -7.01
C ASN A 239 14.22 11.54 -6.37
N LEU A 240 13.69 12.76 -6.38
CA LEU A 240 14.19 13.88 -5.59
C LEU A 240 13.02 14.47 -4.80
N LEU A 241 13.15 14.44 -3.48
CA LEU A 241 12.28 15.18 -2.56
C LEU A 241 13.06 16.36 -2.01
N HIS A 242 12.46 17.55 -2.04
CA HIS A 242 13.01 18.74 -1.39
C HIS A 242 11.92 19.52 -0.67
N LYS A 243 12.19 20.00 0.55
CA LYS A 243 11.29 20.86 1.32
C LYS A 243 12.06 21.98 2.00
N GLN A 244 11.66 23.23 1.75
CA GLN A 244 12.35 24.41 2.28
C GLN A 244 11.35 25.46 2.76
N ARG A 245 11.61 26.02 3.94
CA ARG A 245 10.91 27.21 4.42
C ARG A 245 11.55 28.47 3.84
N VAL A 246 10.74 29.36 3.26
CA VAL A 246 11.14 30.67 2.69
C VAL A 246 10.18 31.73 3.24
N GLY A 247 10.63 32.51 4.23
CA GLY A 247 9.73 33.38 5.00
C GLY A 247 8.66 32.58 5.75
N ASP A 248 7.39 32.92 5.51
CA ASP A 248 6.23 32.20 6.05
C ASP A 248 5.81 31.00 5.21
N TRP A 249 6.37 30.87 4.01
CA TRP A 249 6.06 29.79 3.09
C TRP A 249 6.89 28.55 3.38
N THR A 250 6.27 27.38 3.20
CA THR A 250 6.96 26.11 3.08
C THR A 250 6.77 25.59 1.66
N LEU A 251 7.85 25.58 0.88
CA LEU A 251 7.87 25.12 -0.49
C LEU A 251 8.38 23.67 -0.54
N GLY A 252 7.76 22.86 -1.39
CA GLY A 252 8.12 21.46 -1.57
C GLY A 252 8.13 21.08 -3.04
N ALA A 253 9.02 20.15 -3.40
CA ALA A 253 9.07 19.53 -4.71
C ALA A 253 9.30 18.02 -4.54
N ASN A 254 8.49 17.22 -5.23
CA ASN A 254 8.68 15.79 -5.41
C ASN A 254 8.80 15.53 -6.91
N LEU A 255 10.00 15.22 -7.37
CA LEU A 255 10.30 14.93 -8.77
C LEU A 255 10.58 13.44 -8.92
N GLY A 256 9.92 12.78 -9.87
CA GLY A 256 10.11 11.36 -10.13
C GLY A 256 10.28 11.06 -11.61
N LEU A 257 11.10 10.05 -11.89
CA LEU A 257 11.29 9.48 -13.23
C LEU A 257 11.26 7.96 -13.11
N PHE A 258 10.31 7.34 -13.79
CA PHE A 258 10.26 5.90 -14.03
C PHE A 258 10.70 5.60 -15.45
N VAL A 259 11.43 4.51 -15.64
CA VAL A 259 11.76 3.91 -16.94
C VAL A 259 11.44 2.43 -16.87
N ASP A 260 10.52 2.00 -17.73
CA ASP A 260 9.95 0.66 -17.76
C ASP A 260 10.30 0.00 -19.08
N ARG A 261 10.61 -1.29 -19.02
CA ARG A 261 10.83 -2.13 -20.18
C ARG A 261 10.47 -3.57 -19.87
N ASP A 262 10.22 -4.37 -20.89
CA ASP A 262 9.91 -5.79 -20.70
C ASP A 262 11.09 -6.55 -20.05
N ASP A 263 10.76 -7.73 -19.55
CA ASP A 263 11.69 -8.64 -18.90
C ASP A 263 11.46 -10.07 -19.37
N GLY A 264 12.55 -10.85 -19.47
CA GLY A 264 12.50 -12.30 -19.66
C GLY A 264 11.61 -12.73 -20.83
N ALA A 265 10.62 -13.57 -20.55
CA ALA A 265 9.66 -14.06 -21.55
C ALA A 265 8.64 -13.01 -22.03
N ALA A 266 8.62 -11.80 -21.44
CA ALA A 266 7.74 -10.70 -21.82
C ALA A 266 6.26 -11.10 -21.91
N HIS A 267 5.72 -11.74 -20.86
CA HIS A 267 4.34 -12.24 -20.83
C HIS A 267 3.28 -11.15 -21.03
N ALA A 268 3.60 -9.88 -20.76
CA ALA A 268 2.73 -8.72 -21.02
C ALA A 268 2.94 -8.08 -22.41
N GLY A 269 3.80 -8.65 -23.25
CA GLY A 269 4.25 -8.06 -24.52
C GLY A 269 5.50 -7.18 -24.36
N GLU A 270 5.98 -6.64 -25.48
CA GLU A 270 7.05 -5.64 -25.47
C GLU A 270 6.60 -4.39 -24.71
N ILE A 271 7.49 -3.87 -23.86
CA ILE A 271 7.23 -2.67 -23.05
C ILE A 271 8.40 -1.73 -23.28
N ASP A 272 8.10 -0.49 -23.63
CA ASP A 272 9.03 0.64 -23.58
C ASP A 272 8.24 1.86 -23.08
N SER A 273 8.60 2.34 -21.90
CA SER A 273 7.92 3.48 -21.29
C SER A 273 8.86 4.29 -20.42
N HIS A 274 8.61 5.60 -20.38
CA HIS A 274 9.21 6.50 -19.42
C HIS A 274 8.16 7.48 -18.89
N THR A 275 8.07 7.59 -17.57
CA THR A 275 7.11 8.48 -16.91
C THR A 275 7.85 9.49 -16.05
N VAL A 276 7.67 10.78 -16.33
CA VAL A 276 8.20 11.89 -15.53
C VAL A 276 7.07 12.59 -14.83
N TYR A 277 7.29 12.97 -13.57
CA TYR A 277 6.38 13.85 -12.86
C TYR A 277 7.13 14.86 -11.98
N GLY A 278 6.47 15.97 -11.71
CA GLY A 278 6.83 16.92 -10.67
C GLY A 278 5.58 17.36 -9.91
N LEU A 279 5.56 17.10 -8.60
CA LEU A 279 4.53 17.60 -7.69
C LEU A 279 5.13 18.69 -6.80
N PHE A 280 4.66 19.91 -6.98
CA PHE A 280 5.12 21.09 -6.27
C PHE A 280 4.08 21.52 -5.25
N SER A 281 4.52 21.89 -4.04
CA SER A 281 3.64 22.35 -2.96
C SER A 281 4.09 23.71 -2.43
N ALA A 282 3.13 24.57 -2.11
CA ALA A 282 3.37 25.84 -1.41
C ALA A 282 2.39 25.97 -0.24
N GLY A 283 2.90 25.89 0.98
CA GLY A 283 2.11 26.03 2.21
C GLY A 283 2.35 27.37 2.89
N ILE A 284 1.29 28.00 3.38
CA ILE A 284 1.34 29.21 4.22
C ILE A 284 0.20 29.18 5.25
N GLY A 285 0.54 29.36 6.53
CA GLY A 285 -0.44 29.24 7.61
C GLY A 285 -1.17 27.90 7.58
N LEU A 286 -2.49 27.95 7.36
CA LEU A 286 -3.40 26.79 7.32
C LEU A 286 -3.73 26.32 5.90
N HIS A 287 -3.09 26.91 4.89
CA HIS A 287 -3.36 26.66 3.47
C HIS A 287 -2.19 25.91 2.84
N THR A 288 -2.47 24.90 2.00
CA THR A 288 -1.45 24.30 1.13
C THR A 288 -1.97 24.17 -0.29
N PHE A 289 -1.22 24.71 -1.24
CA PHE A 289 -1.51 24.64 -2.67
C PHE A 289 -0.55 23.65 -3.34
N TYR A 290 -1.02 22.92 -4.35
CA TYR A 290 -0.18 22.07 -5.17
C TYR A 290 -0.42 22.24 -6.66
N LEU A 291 0.66 22.08 -7.42
CA LEU A 291 0.65 21.90 -8.87
C LEU A 291 1.38 20.58 -9.19
N GLY A 292 0.69 19.65 -9.82
CA GLY A 292 1.25 18.41 -10.36
C GLY A 292 1.38 18.50 -11.88
N LEU A 293 2.50 18.04 -12.43
CA LEU A 293 2.74 17.94 -13.87
C LEU A 293 3.32 16.56 -14.16
N GLN A 294 2.80 15.88 -15.18
CA GLN A 294 3.20 14.52 -15.52
C GLN A 294 3.13 14.26 -17.02
N LYS A 295 4.02 13.38 -17.50
CA LYS A 295 4.02 12.87 -18.87
C LYS A 295 4.52 11.43 -18.89
N VAL A 296 3.74 10.55 -19.52
CA VAL A 296 4.17 9.21 -19.97
C VAL A 296 4.59 9.32 -21.43
N GLY A 297 5.69 8.70 -21.82
CA GLY A 297 6.08 8.53 -23.23
C GLY A 297 6.71 7.16 -23.45
N GLY A 298 7.03 6.85 -24.70
CA GLY A 298 7.30 5.48 -25.14
C GLY A 298 6.02 4.81 -25.65
N ASP A 299 6.13 3.55 -26.03
CA ASP A 299 5.05 2.78 -26.67
C ASP A 299 4.03 2.24 -25.64
N SER A 300 4.39 2.24 -24.35
CA SER A 300 3.59 1.67 -23.26
C SER A 300 3.20 2.69 -22.18
N GLY A 301 2.21 2.33 -21.37
CA GLY A 301 1.88 3.05 -20.12
C GLY A 301 2.93 2.79 -19.02
N TRP A 302 2.78 3.46 -17.87
CA TRP A 302 3.58 3.14 -16.67
C TRP A 302 3.23 1.76 -16.13
N GLN A 303 4.24 1.02 -15.66
CA GLN A 303 4.06 -0.34 -15.13
C GLN A 303 3.97 -0.37 -13.60
N SER A 304 3.15 -1.29 -13.08
CA SER A 304 3.07 -1.60 -11.66
C SER A 304 2.41 -2.97 -11.43
N VAL A 305 2.65 -3.54 -10.25
CA VAL A 305 2.06 -4.81 -9.84
C VAL A 305 0.54 -4.67 -9.67
N TYR A 306 -0.21 -5.62 -10.19
CA TYR A 306 -1.67 -5.65 -10.14
C TYR A 306 -2.20 -5.53 -8.71
N GLY A 307 -3.24 -4.71 -8.53
CA GLY A 307 -3.83 -4.39 -7.23
C GLY A 307 -3.04 -3.38 -6.40
N SER A 308 -1.78 -3.07 -6.73
CA SER A 308 -0.99 -2.06 -6.02
C SER A 308 -1.50 -0.64 -6.31
N SER A 309 -1.23 0.26 -5.37
CA SER A 309 -1.64 1.67 -5.43
C SER A 309 -0.72 2.49 -6.34
N GLY A 310 -1.31 3.43 -7.08
CA GLY A 310 -0.60 4.39 -7.93
C GLY A 310 0.13 5.52 -7.18
N ARG A 311 0.08 5.57 -5.83
CA ARG A 311 0.48 6.74 -5.01
C ARG A 311 1.94 7.19 -5.09
N SER A 312 2.81 6.46 -5.79
CA SER A 312 4.15 6.95 -6.12
C SER A 312 4.13 7.97 -7.26
N MET A 313 3.05 7.99 -8.04
CA MET A 313 2.87 8.84 -9.20
C MET A 313 2.44 10.25 -8.78
N GLY A 314 2.98 11.29 -9.43
CA GLY A 314 2.76 12.68 -9.02
C GLY A 314 1.30 13.13 -9.07
N ASN A 315 0.56 12.67 -10.09
CA ASN A 315 -0.85 12.99 -10.29
C ASN A 315 -1.80 11.86 -9.84
N ASP A 316 -1.40 11.03 -8.86
CA ASP A 316 -2.29 10.00 -8.29
C ASP A 316 -3.53 10.63 -7.63
N MET A 317 -4.70 10.14 -8.04
CA MET A 317 -6.02 10.55 -7.57
C MET A 317 -6.82 9.35 -7.04
N PHE A 318 -8.10 9.52 -6.67
CA PHE A 318 -8.85 8.43 -6.05
C PHE A 318 -9.15 7.26 -7.00
N ASN A 319 -9.35 7.55 -8.29
CA ASN A 319 -9.78 6.55 -9.27
C ASN A 319 -8.88 6.47 -10.52
N GLY A 320 -7.69 7.05 -10.46
CA GLY A 320 -6.71 7.01 -11.53
C GLY A 320 -5.49 7.86 -11.20
N ASN A 321 -4.46 7.75 -12.01
CA ASN A 321 -3.19 8.46 -11.85
C ASN A 321 -2.64 9.01 -13.18
N PHE A 322 -3.44 8.98 -14.26
CA PHE A 322 -3.12 9.53 -15.59
C PHE A 322 -1.83 8.93 -16.19
N THR A 323 -1.75 7.60 -16.22
CA THR A 323 -0.57 6.85 -16.69
C THR A 323 -0.82 5.97 -17.91
N ASN A 324 -1.82 6.31 -18.74
CA ASN A 324 -1.95 5.66 -20.04
C ASN A 324 -0.73 6.00 -20.93
N ALA A 325 -0.48 5.20 -21.96
CA ALA A 325 0.57 5.50 -22.94
C ALA A 325 0.36 6.91 -23.50
N ASP A 326 1.46 7.62 -23.80
CA ASP A 326 1.49 8.99 -24.31
C ASP A 326 0.87 10.11 -23.45
N GLU A 327 0.22 9.78 -22.34
CA GLU A 327 -0.62 10.71 -21.61
C GLU A 327 0.17 11.85 -20.96
N ARG A 328 -0.29 13.08 -21.17
CA ARG A 328 0.17 14.29 -20.48
C ARG A 328 -0.90 14.75 -19.53
N SER A 329 -0.55 15.00 -18.27
CA SER A 329 -1.52 15.47 -17.30
C SER A 329 -0.99 16.59 -16.40
N TRP A 330 -1.92 17.37 -15.88
CA TRP A 330 -1.68 18.37 -14.85
C TRP A 330 -2.72 18.25 -13.75
N GLN A 331 -2.35 18.66 -12.54
CA GLN A 331 -3.20 18.65 -11.36
C GLN A 331 -3.08 19.97 -10.61
N VAL A 332 -4.20 20.49 -10.12
CA VAL A 332 -4.22 21.54 -9.08
C VAL A 332 -4.88 20.98 -7.82
N ARG A 333 -4.35 21.32 -6.65
CA ARG A 333 -4.91 20.89 -5.36
C ARG A 333 -4.82 22.01 -4.34
N TYR A 334 -5.82 22.07 -3.47
CA TYR A 334 -5.87 22.95 -2.33
C TYR A 334 -6.31 22.17 -1.09
N ASP A 335 -5.51 22.30 -0.03
CA ASP A 335 -5.78 21.75 1.29
C ASP A 335 -5.94 22.88 2.31
N TYR A 336 -6.88 22.70 3.24
CA TYR A 336 -7.12 23.64 4.34
C TYR A 336 -7.29 22.92 5.67
N ASP A 337 -6.61 23.42 6.70
CA ASP A 337 -6.83 23.04 8.10
C ASP A 337 -7.85 23.99 8.74
N PHE A 338 -9.01 23.44 9.12
CA PHE A 338 -10.13 24.22 9.65
C PHE A 338 -9.96 24.64 11.11
N VAL A 339 -8.80 24.40 11.74
CA VAL A 339 -8.49 24.94 13.07
C VAL A 339 -8.63 26.47 13.12
N GLY A 340 -8.36 27.17 11.99
CA GLY A 340 -8.55 28.63 11.87
C GLY A 340 -10.00 29.10 11.92
N LEU A 341 -10.95 28.18 11.75
CA LEU A 341 -12.40 28.41 11.88
C LEU A 341 -12.97 27.83 13.18
N GLY A 342 -12.11 27.42 14.13
CA GLY A 342 -12.52 26.86 15.41
C GLY A 342 -12.93 25.38 15.35
N TRP A 343 -12.58 24.66 14.28
CA TRP A 343 -12.87 23.22 14.12
C TRP A 343 -11.58 22.38 14.09
N PRO A 344 -10.87 22.26 15.23
CA PRO A 344 -9.64 21.47 15.30
C PRO A 344 -9.92 20.00 14.96
N GLY A 345 -9.05 19.42 14.13
CA GLY A 345 -9.19 18.05 13.65
C GLY A 345 -10.01 17.89 12.36
N LEU A 346 -10.64 18.97 11.87
CA LEU A 346 -11.28 19.00 10.54
C LEU A 346 -10.27 19.50 9.49
N ILE A 347 -10.09 18.72 8.43
CA ILE A 347 -9.28 19.07 7.26
C ILE A 347 -10.12 18.90 5.99
N GLY A 348 -9.85 19.74 5.00
CA GLY A 348 -10.48 19.64 3.68
C GLY A 348 -9.45 19.62 2.57
N MET A 349 -9.76 18.88 1.51
CA MET A 349 -8.97 18.78 0.29
C MET A 349 -9.89 18.89 -0.91
N VAL A 350 -9.49 19.69 -1.90
CA VAL A 350 -10.07 19.67 -3.24
C VAL A 350 -8.95 19.58 -4.27
N ARG A 351 -9.12 18.75 -5.28
CA ARG A 351 -8.17 18.66 -6.40
C ARG A 351 -8.89 18.39 -7.71
N TYR A 352 -8.27 18.86 -8.78
CA TYR A 352 -8.70 18.63 -10.15
C TYR A 352 -7.49 18.22 -10.97
N GLY A 353 -7.60 17.09 -11.67
CA GLY A 353 -6.61 16.58 -12.61
C GLY A 353 -7.20 16.47 -14.00
N HIS A 354 -6.40 16.79 -15.02
CA HIS A 354 -6.79 16.63 -16.42
C HIS A 354 -5.65 15.98 -17.20
N GLY A 355 -5.97 14.90 -17.90
CA GLY A 355 -5.11 14.16 -18.82
C GLY A 355 -5.51 14.38 -20.29
N SER A 356 -4.53 14.43 -21.16
CA SER A 356 -4.72 14.50 -22.61
C SER A 356 -3.67 13.66 -23.34
N ASN A 357 -3.95 13.36 -24.61
CA ASN A 357 -3.08 12.56 -25.47
C ASN A 357 -2.89 11.12 -24.96
N ALA A 358 -3.88 10.56 -24.24
CA ALA A 358 -3.84 9.18 -23.82
C ALA A 358 -4.01 8.24 -25.03
N THR A 359 -3.12 7.27 -25.16
CA THR A 359 -3.23 6.15 -26.08
C THR A 359 -3.69 4.92 -25.31
N THR A 360 -4.78 4.32 -25.78
CA THR A 360 -5.43 3.14 -25.17
C THR A 360 -5.79 2.12 -26.25
N LYS A 361 -6.33 0.97 -25.85
CA LYS A 361 -6.84 -0.04 -26.80
C LYS A 361 -7.98 0.47 -27.70
N VAL A 362 -8.66 1.56 -27.29
CA VAL A 362 -9.77 2.17 -28.06
C VAL A 362 -9.24 3.14 -29.13
N GLY A 363 -8.03 3.68 -28.95
CA GLY A 363 -7.41 4.64 -29.87
C GLY A 363 -6.46 5.61 -29.17
N SER A 364 -5.95 6.59 -29.94
CA SER A 364 -5.05 7.65 -29.46
C SER A 364 -5.76 8.99 -29.30
N GLY A 365 -5.11 9.96 -28.64
CA GLY A 365 -5.64 11.31 -28.45
C GLY A 365 -6.72 11.41 -27.36
N GLY A 366 -6.83 10.39 -26.51
CA GLY A 366 -7.77 10.34 -25.40
C GLY A 366 -7.57 11.48 -24.40
N LYS A 367 -8.68 11.91 -23.80
CA LYS A 367 -8.76 12.88 -22.72
C LYS A 367 -9.53 12.29 -21.55
N GLU A 368 -9.08 12.63 -20.34
CA GLU A 368 -9.80 12.35 -19.11
C GLU A 368 -9.63 13.48 -18.09
N TRP A 369 -10.57 13.60 -17.16
CA TRP A 369 -10.41 14.46 -16.00
C TRP A 369 -11.03 13.82 -14.76
N GLU A 370 -10.46 14.14 -13.60
CA GLU A 370 -10.96 13.73 -12.29
C GLU A 370 -11.04 14.95 -11.36
N ARG A 371 -12.14 15.05 -10.61
CA ARG A 371 -12.30 16.05 -9.54
C ARG A 371 -12.60 15.35 -8.23
N ASP A 372 -11.75 15.56 -7.24
CA ASP A 372 -11.92 15.00 -5.90
C ASP A 372 -12.17 16.09 -4.86
N VAL A 373 -13.05 15.78 -3.92
CA VAL A 373 -13.28 16.56 -2.70
C VAL A 373 -13.26 15.60 -1.52
N GLU A 374 -12.58 15.97 -0.44
CA GLU A 374 -12.58 15.21 0.82
C GLU A 374 -12.72 16.17 2.02
N LEU A 375 -13.54 15.77 2.98
CA LEU A 375 -13.57 16.30 4.34
C LEU A 375 -13.23 15.16 5.30
N GLY A 376 -12.21 15.36 6.12
CA GLY A 376 -11.79 14.44 7.16
C GLY A 376 -11.88 15.09 8.52
N TYR A 377 -12.59 14.46 9.46
CA TYR A 377 -12.68 14.91 10.85
C TYR A 377 -12.15 13.85 11.80
N THR A 378 -11.15 14.21 12.61
CA THR A 378 -10.67 13.36 13.71
C THR A 378 -11.09 13.98 15.04
N VAL A 379 -11.83 13.23 15.85
CA VAL A 379 -12.23 13.64 17.19
C VAL A 379 -10.98 13.84 18.06
N GLN A 380 -10.82 15.04 18.60
CA GLN A 380 -9.60 15.47 19.28
C GLN A 380 -9.54 15.05 20.76
N SER A 381 -10.68 14.92 21.44
CA SER A 381 -10.76 14.65 22.88
C SER A 381 -12.04 13.91 23.27
N GLY A 382 -12.13 13.48 24.54
CA GLY A 382 -13.29 12.77 25.08
C GLY A 382 -13.29 11.25 24.76
N PRO A 383 -14.40 10.55 25.06
CA PRO A 383 -14.47 9.09 24.93
C PRO A 383 -14.24 8.56 23.51
N LEU A 384 -14.54 9.38 22.50
CA LEU A 384 -14.36 9.03 21.08
C LEU A 384 -13.08 9.61 20.47
N ALA A 385 -12.12 10.07 21.29
CA ALA A 385 -10.84 10.57 20.78
C ALA A 385 -10.23 9.57 19.80
N ARG A 386 -9.66 10.08 18.70
CA ARG A 386 -9.11 9.34 17.54
C ARG A 386 -10.14 8.74 16.58
N LEU A 387 -11.45 8.79 16.87
CA LEU A 387 -12.48 8.48 15.87
C LEU A 387 -12.30 9.40 14.66
N ASN A 388 -12.16 8.81 13.48
CA ASN A 388 -11.95 9.51 12.23
C ASN A 388 -13.15 9.25 11.29
N VAL A 389 -13.73 10.31 10.77
CA VAL A 389 -14.79 10.27 9.76
C VAL A 389 -14.30 10.96 8.51
N ARG A 390 -14.25 10.24 7.40
CA ARG A 390 -13.89 10.78 6.09
C ARG A 390 -15.06 10.64 5.13
N LEU A 391 -15.49 11.78 4.60
CA LEU A 391 -16.44 11.85 3.49
C LEU A 391 -15.69 12.36 2.27
N ASN A 392 -15.77 11.65 1.16
CA ASN A 392 -15.21 12.13 -0.09
C ASN A 392 -16.09 11.83 -1.29
N HIS A 393 -15.90 12.65 -2.32
CA HIS A 393 -16.61 12.58 -3.58
C HIS A 393 -15.61 12.72 -4.73
N ALA A 394 -15.77 11.90 -5.77
CA ALA A 394 -14.99 11.97 -7.00
C ALA A 394 -15.93 12.03 -8.22
N SER A 395 -15.54 12.81 -9.24
CA SER A 395 -16.17 12.79 -10.56
C SER A 395 -15.10 12.45 -11.60
N ASN A 396 -15.30 11.38 -12.35
CA ASN A 396 -14.42 10.93 -13.42
C ASN A 396 -15.12 11.05 -14.76
N ARG A 397 -14.47 11.67 -15.74
CA ARG A 397 -14.93 11.67 -17.13
C ARG A 397 -13.81 11.25 -18.06
N ARG A 398 -14.07 10.33 -18.98
CA ARG A 398 -13.08 9.73 -19.88
C ARG A 398 -13.68 9.61 -21.28
N SER A 399 -12.98 10.15 -22.27
CA SER A 399 -13.37 9.98 -23.68
C SER A 399 -13.17 8.56 -24.22
N PHE A 400 -12.51 7.69 -23.46
CA PHE A 400 -12.07 6.36 -23.87
C PHE A 400 -12.52 5.24 -22.91
N ASN A 401 -13.29 5.56 -21.88
CA ASN A 401 -13.84 4.61 -20.91
C ASN A 401 -15.06 5.21 -20.20
N SER A 402 -15.70 4.48 -19.30
CA SER A 402 -16.94 4.90 -18.66
C SER A 402 -16.79 6.13 -17.76
N ASP A 403 -17.79 7.00 -17.79
CA ASP A 403 -17.95 8.12 -16.87
C ASP A 403 -18.67 7.71 -15.60
N PHE A 404 -18.22 8.21 -14.44
CA PHE A 404 -18.91 7.95 -13.17
C PHE A 404 -18.70 9.06 -12.14
N ASP A 405 -19.61 9.12 -11.17
CA ASP A 405 -19.43 9.83 -9.91
C ASP A 405 -19.33 8.81 -8.77
N GLN A 406 -18.57 9.12 -7.73
CA GLN A 406 -18.33 8.21 -6.62
C GLN A 406 -18.39 8.96 -5.29
N THR A 407 -19.10 8.40 -4.32
CA THR A 407 -19.16 8.89 -2.94
C THR A 407 -18.68 7.79 -1.99
N ARG A 408 -17.85 8.15 -1.01
CA ARG A 408 -17.41 7.23 0.03
C ARG A 408 -17.53 7.87 1.40
N VAL A 409 -18.01 7.09 2.36
CA VAL A 409 -18.03 7.45 3.78
C VAL A 409 -17.27 6.38 4.54
N VAL A 410 -16.20 6.79 5.23
CA VAL A 410 -15.32 5.91 5.98
C VAL A 410 -15.26 6.38 7.42
N VAL A 411 -15.72 5.54 8.35
CA VAL A 411 -15.61 5.77 9.79
C VAL A 411 -14.59 4.79 10.35
N SER A 412 -13.50 5.31 10.91
CA SER A 412 -12.40 4.52 11.45
C SER A 412 -12.16 4.82 12.92
N TYR A 413 -12.01 3.79 13.75
CA TYR A 413 -11.67 3.94 15.16
C TYR A 413 -10.46 3.07 15.51
N PRO A 414 -9.30 3.68 15.82
CA PRO A 414 -8.11 2.95 16.23
C PRO A 414 -8.09 2.72 17.74
N LEU A 415 -7.92 1.46 18.13
CA LEU A 415 -7.65 1.02 19.49
C LEU A 415 -6.20 0.53 19.55
N SER A 416 -5.47 0.90 20.60
CA SER A 416 -4.05 0.54 20.77
C SER A 416 -3.80 0.14 22.22
N TRP A 417 -3.17 -1.01 22.47
CA TRP A 417 -2.82 -1.50 23.80
C TRP A 417 -1.54 -2.33 23.83
#